data_AF-A0A087ULY1-F1
#
_entry.id   AF-A0A087ULY1-F1
#
_cell.length_a   1.000
_cell.length_b   1.000
_cell.length_c   1.000
_cell.angle_alpha   90.00
_cell.angle_beta   90.00
_cell.angle_gamma   90.00
#
_symmetry.space_group_name_H-M   'P 1'
#
loop_
_entity.id
_entity.type
_entity.pdbx_description
1 polymer ?
#
loop_
_entity_poly.entity_id
_entity_poly.type
_entity_poly.pdbx_seq_one_letter_code
_entity_poly.pdbx_strand_id
1 'polypeptide(L)'
;MSCFSLLCEEADIRCGQDDLTVTYMLPNYHVYQELSAASTILTTGRAALQKRIMGLLRKIEHCTQGCSQAWEDTFMNWEAATKLLVSYPKTKLEEAQICEGFHRTIGKRRASHQSTEHELEDQLNEWANMTGFCCAMGGVCLLRKSPSRTSLSNMPGCTASLPLDARKGSMLTPGQDMQYCPVTQFVGQLLRLLVCHNEKFGTQIQKHVKELVAHEMSPTLYPILFDQIKAIVEKFFDSQGQVVVTEPNTQFIEHIIFILKSVLENKVDHTAEHLGVSSIEGMMLAIVRYVRHLDTTVHAIQIKTKLCQLVEAMMVRRDDLAFRQEMKFRNKLVEYLTDWVMGNSHQLAPPNSGDVTTLTRDLDQACMQAVAALLRGLPLQPEESDRGDLMEAKSQLFLKYFSLFMNLLNECGDSTEEKDVSRHRVHVSRLSELRTCTIQAMSNLLSANVDSGLMHSISLGYHKDLQTRAAFMEVLTKILQQGTEFDMLAETVLADRYEQLVQLVTMIGDKGELPIAMALASVVMSPQMDELA
;
A
#
# COMPACT_ATOMS: atom_id res chain seq x y z
N MET A 1 3.95 16.79 29.02
CA MET A 1 2.58 16.25 28.77
C MET A 1 1.61 16.52 29.91
N SER A 2 2.01 17.18 31.01
CA SER A 2 1.12 17.54 32.12
C SER A 2 -0.05 18.44 31.71
N CYS A 3 0.10 19.24 30.64
CA CYS A 3 -0.97 20.04 30.06
C CYS A 3 -2.20 19.21 29.66
N PHE A 4 -2.03 18.00 29.12
CA PHE A 4 -3.17 17.13 28.80
C PHE A 4 -3.88 16.63 30.07
N SER A 5 -3.13 16.36 31.15
CA SER A 5 -3.71 16.00 32.44
C SER A 5 -4.56 17.13 33.01
N LEU A 6 -4.04 18.36 32.99
CA LEU A 6 -4.75 19.55 33.46
C LEU A 6 -6.00 19.84 32.62
N LEU A 7 -5.93 19.59 31.30
CA LEU A 7 -7.07 19.74 30.40
C LEU A 7 -8.17 18.72 30.70
N CYS A 8 -7.82 17.45 30.96
CA CYS A 8 -8.76 16.43 31.40
C CYS A 8 -9.38 16.80 32.76
N GLU A 9 -8.58 17.27 33.72
CA GLU A 9 -9.04 17.68 35.05
C GLU A 9 -10.04 18.85 34.98
N GLU A 10 -9.77 19.88 34.18
CA GLU A 10 -10.72 20.97 33.96
C GLU A 10 -12.03 20.46 33.33
N ALA A 11 -11.95 19.53 32.36
CA ALA A 11 -13.15 18.95 31.76
C ALA A 11 -13.98 18.16 32.78
N ASP A 12 -13.34 17.40 33.66
CA ASP A 12 -14.00 16.63 34.73
C ASP A 12 -14.71 17.56 35.74
N ILE A 13 -14.06 18.66 36.14
CA ILE A 13 -14.64 19.68 37.05
C ILE A 13 -15.88 20.33 36.43
N ARG A 14 -15.84 20.63 35.13
CA ARG A 14 -16.95 21.27 34.40
C ARG A 14 -18.14 20.33 34.20
N CYS A 15 -17.89 19.05 33.93
CA CYS A 15 -18.93 18.06 33.67
C CYS A 15 -19.62 17.56 34.94
N GLY A 16 -18.93 17.58 36.09
CA GLY A 16 -19.47 17.14 37.38
C GLY A 16 -20.64 17.98 37.92
N GLN A 17 -21.00 19.10 37.27
CA GLN A 17 -22.12 19.96 37.69
C GLN A 17 -23.45 19.66 36.97
N ASP A 18 -23.43 19.06 35.76
CA ASP A 18 -24.60 18.99 34.86
C ASP A 18 -24.92 17.57 34.31
N ASP A 19 -24.37 16.48 34.88
CA ASP A 19 -24.52 15.09 34.38
C ASP A 19 -24.13 14.90 32.88
N LEU A 20 -23.35 15.83 32.33
CA LEU A 20 -22.92 15.82 30.94
C LEU A 20 -21.72 14.87 30.77
N THR A 21 -21.71 14.08 29.70
CA THR A 21 -20.58 13.18 29.40
C THR A 21 -19.34 14.01 29.04
N VAL A 22 -18.19 13.73 29.67
CA VAL A 22 -16.95 14.53 29.49
C VAL A 22 -16.47 14.60 28.03
N THR A 23 -16.79 13.58 27.25
CA THR A 23 -16.50 13.51 25.81
C THR A 23 -17.30 14.52 24.98
N TYR A 24 -18.43 15.03 25.48
CA TYR A 24 -19.15 16.11 24.80
C TYR A 24 -18.36 17.44 24.86
N MET A 25 -17.71 17.72 25.99
CA MET A 25 -16.86 18.89 26.16
C MET A 25 -15.45 18.69 25.58
N LEU A 26 -14.89 17.49 25.76
CA LEU A 26 -13.55 17.13 25.32
C LEU A 26 -13.58 15.82 24.52
N PRO A 27 -13.90 15.87 23.20
CA PRO A 27 -14.12 14.67 22.39
C PRO A 27 -12.96 13.67 22.38
N ASN A 28 -11.73 14.14 22.48
CA ASN A 28 -10.53 13.28 22.53
C ASN A 28 -10.07 12.96 23.97
N TYR A 29 -10.94 13.07 24.98
CA TYR A 29 -10.61 12.94 26.41
C TYR A 29 -9.74 11.72 26.72
N HIS A 30 -10.14 10.53 26.28
CA HIS A 30 -9.41 9.28 26.57
C HIS A 30 -8.01 9.27 25.96
N VAL A 31 -7.85 9.82 24.75
CA VAL A 31 -6.53 9.93 24.10
C VAL A 31 -5.64 10.92 24.86
N TYR A 32 -6.18 12.04 25.31
CA TYR A 32 -5.43 13.02 26.12
C TYR A 32 -5.02 12.45 27.48
N GLN A 33 -5.87 11.64 28.10
CA GLN A 33 -5.56 10.93 29.34
C GLN A 33 -4.43 9.90 29.13
N GLU A 34 -4.48 9.11 28.06
CA GLU A 34 -3.39 8.18 27.71
C GLU A 34 -2.08 8.92 27.37
N LEU A 35 -2.16 10.05 26.69
CA LEU A 35 -1.01 10.90 26.35
C LEU A 35 -0.36 11.51 27.60
N SER A 36 -1.16 11.90 28.60
CA SER A 36 -0.63 12.41 29.86
C SER A 36 0.08 11.29 30.64
N ALA A 37 -0.54 10.11 30.72
CA ALA A 37 -0.01 8.93 31.39
C ALA A 37 1.23 8.35 30.69
N ALA A 38 1.35 8.50 29.37
CA ALA A 38 2.52 8.04 28.63
C ALA A 38 3.83 8.66 29.15
N SER A 39 3.77 9.88 29.70
CA SER A 39 4.94 10.57 30.25
C SER A 39 5.34 10.13 31.67
N THR A 40 4.44 9.46 32.40
CA THR A 40 4.67 9.00 33.79
C THR A 40 5.06 7.52 33.85
N ILE A 41 4.75 6.77 32.81
CA ILE A 41 5.13 5.36 32.69
C ILE A 41 6.63 5.28 32.35
N LEU A 42 7.39 4.51 33.13
CA LEU A 42 8.78 4.16 32.82
C LEU A 42 8.84 3.28 31.56
N THR A 43 8.72 3.90 30.40
CA THR A 43 9.02 3.25 29.11
C THR A 43 10.53 3.15 28.95
N THR A 44 11.00 2.02 28.41
CA THR A 44 12.42 1.71 28.16
C THR A 44 13.02 2.57 27.03
N GLY A 45 13.18 3.87 27.27
CA GLY A 45 13.92 4.81 26.41
C GLY A 45 13.07 5.80 25.60
N ARG A 46 13.71 6.90 25.15
CA ARG A 46 13.08 8.04 24.44
C ARG A 46 12.39 7.63 23.14
N ALA A 47 13.00 6.74 22.35
CA ALA A 47 12.44 6.27 21.08
C ALA A 47 11.16 5.43 21.28
N ALA A 48 11.12 4.59 22.32
CA ALA A 48 9.94 3.81 22.67
C ALA A 48 8.78 4.72 23.11
N LEU A 49 9.09 5.77 23.88
CA LEU A 49 8.11 6.79 24.26
C LEU A 49 7.58 7.54 23.04
N GLN A 50 8.44 7.97 22.11
CA GLN A 50 8.03 8.65 20.88
C GLN A 50 7.10 7.78 20.03
N LYS A 51 7.44 6.52 19.81
CA LYS A 51 6.59 5.57 19.07
C LYS A 51 5.21 5.42 19.73
N ARG A 52 5.18 5.34 21.06
CA ARG A 52 3.93 5.30 21.82
C ARG A 52 3.11 6.58 21.63
N ILE A 53 3.74 7.76 21.74
CA ILE A 53 3.06 9.04 21.54
C ILE A 53 2.49 9.13 20.12
N MET A 54 3.24 8.76 19.09
CA MET A 54 2.76 8.77 17.70
C MET A 54 1.56 7.83 17.51
N GLY A 55 1.61 6.64 18.12
CA GLY A 55 0.47 5.71 18.13
C GLY A 55 -0.79 6.30 18.77
N LEU A 56 -0.65 7.09 19.84
CA LEU A 56 -1.77 7.79 20.49
C LEU A 56 -2.29 8.94 19.64
N LEU A 57 -1.41 9.71 19.01
CA LEU A 57 -1.81 10.83 18.13
C LEU A 57 -2.65 10.34 16.94
N ARG A 58 -2.35 9.16 16.38
CA ARG A 58 -3.18 8.54 15.33
C ARG A 58 -4.59 8.18 15.75
N LYS A 59 -4.85 8.03 17.06
CA LYS A 59 -6.19 7.76 17.61
C LYS A 59 -7.04 9.03 17.81
N ILE A 60 -6.48 10.21 17.54
CA ILE A 60 -7.27 11.45 17.59
C ILE A 60 -8.24 11.44 16.41
N GLU A 61 -9.53 11.38 16.69
CA GLU A 61 -10.58 11.35 15.66
C GLU A 61 -11.22 12.73 15.46
N HIS A 62 -11.31 13.54 16.52
CA HIS A 62 -11.97 14.84 16.45
C HIS A 62 -10.98 15.98 16.26
N CYS A 63 -11.14 16.70 15.15
CA CYS A 63 -10.34 17.89 14.86
C CYS A 63 -10.79 19.08 15.70
N THR A 64 -10.01 19.42 16.72
CA THR A 64 -10.15 20.68 17.45
C THR A 64 -9.37 21.79 16.74
N GLN A 65 -9.67 23.06 17.05
CA GLN A 65 -8.86 24.19 16.56
C GLN A 65 -7.38 24.05 16.97
N GLY A 66 -7.13 23.55 18.18
CA GLY A 66 -5.78 23.27 18.65
C GLY A 66 -5.07 22.20 17.81
N CYS A 67 -5.77 21.14 17.39
CA CYS A 67 -5.22 20.11 16.51
C CYS A 67 -4.84 20.68 15.13
N SER A 68 -5.73 21.46 14.50
CA SER A 68 -5.46 22.07 13.19
C SER A 68 -4.28 23.04 13.26
N GLN A 69 -4.29 23.94 14.27
CA GLN A 69 -3.22 24.92 14.44
C GLN A 69 -1.87 24.25 14.71
N ALA A 70 -1.85 23.24 15.60
CA ALA A 70 -0.62 22.51 15.89
C ALA A 70 -0.05 21.81 14.65
N TRP A 71 -0.91 21.24 13.80
CA TRP A 71 -0.47 20.63 12.53
C TRP A 71 0.05 21.67 11.54
N GLU A 72 -0.67 22.77 11.34
CA GLU A 72 -0.28 23.84 10.42
C GLU A 72 1.06 24.49 10.83
N ASP A 73 1.23 24.83 12.11
CA ASP A 73 2.48 25.41 12.62
C ASP A 73 3.64 24.42 12.52
N THR A 74 3.41 23.14 12.83
CA THR A 74 4.44 22.10 12.69
C THR A 74 4.81 21.89 11.23
N PHE A 75 3.84 21.92 10.32
CA PHE A 75 4.10 21.78 8.88
C PHE A 75 4.93 22.96 8.34
N MET A 76 4.63 24.20 8.76
CA MET A 76 5.42 25.37 8.36
C MET A 76 6.87 25.29 8.86
N ASN A 77 7.06 24.90 10.13
CA ASN A 77 8.40 24.70 10.71
C ASN A 77 9.15 23.56 10.01
N TRP A 78 8.44 22.47 9.71
CA TRP A 78 8.98 21.33 8.97
C TRP A 78 9.42 21.74 7.57
N GLU A 79 8.66 22.58 6.86
CA GLU A 79 9.02 23.05 5.52
C GLU A 79 10.31 23.89 5.55
N ALA A 80 10.44 24.78 6.54
CA ALA A 80 11.64 25.59 6.73
C ALA A 80 12.87 24.71 7.04
N ALA A 81 12.74 23.77 7.98
CA ALA A 81 13.81 22.83 8.33
C ALA A 81 14.18 21.92 7.14
N THR A 82 13.19 21.48 6.35
CA THR A 82 13.42 20.67 5.14
C THR A 82 14.26 21.44 4.13
N LYS A 83 13.94 22.71 3.86
CA LYS A 83 14.72 23.56 2.94
C LYS A 83 16.18 23.65 3.40
N LEU A 84 16.41 23.93 4.69
CA LEU A 84 17.76 24.03 5.27
C LEU A 84 18.56 22.72 5.12
N LEU A 85 17.96 21.58 5.45
CA LEU A 85 18.63 20.27 5.41
C LEU A 85 18.93 19.83 3.97
N VAL A 86 17.98 20.02 3.04
CA VAL A 86 18.15 19.62 1.63
C VAL A 86 19.18 20.50 0.93
N SER A 87 19.26 21.79 1.26
CA SER A 87 20.23 22.72 0.65
C SER A 87 21.60 22.74 1.34
N TYR A 88 21.80 22.02 2.44
CA TYR A 88 23.08 22.02 3.17
C TYR A 88 24.25 21.50 2.31
N PRO A 89 25.46 22.09 2.37
CA PRO A 89 25.89 23.26 3.16
C PRO A 89 25.65 24.62 2.46
N LYS A 90 25.02 24.63 1.28
CA LYS A 90 24.99 25.76 0.34
C LYS A 90 24.28 27.01 0.89
N THR A 91 23.46 26.89 1.94
CA THR A 91 22.70 27.98 2.57
C THR A 91 23.50 28.84 3.59
N LYS A 92 24.79 28.56 3.82
CA LYS A 92 25.57 29.23 4.89
C LYS A 92 25.87 30.73 4.72
N LEU A 93 25.49 31.41 3.63
CA LEU A 93 25.92 32.80 3.41
C LEU A 93 24.88 33.92 3.59
N GLU A 94 23.57 33.68 3.65
CA GLU A 94 22.60 34.81 3.67
C GLU A 94 21.54 34.78 4.80
N GLU A 95 21.21 33.63 5.41
CA GLU A 95 20.07 33.55 6.35
C GLU A 95 20.45 33.38 7.84
N ALA A 96 21.71 33.61 8.21
CA ALA A 96 22.16 33.55 9.61
C ALA A 96 21.46 34.56 10.55
N GLN A 97 20.61 35.45 10.02
CA GLN A 97 19.85 36.45 10.79
C GLN A 97 18.43 36.00 11.16
N ILE A 98 17.86 34.95 10.54
CA ILE A 98 16.47 34.52 10.84
C ILE A 98 16.45 33.49 11.99
N CYS A 99 17.51 32.69 12.14
CA CYS A 99 17.62 31.70 13.23
C CYS A 99 17.99 32.28 14.61
N GLU A 100 18.33 33.58 14.74
CA GLU A 100 18.63 34.16 16.06
C GLU A 100 17.41 34.22 17.01
N GLY A 101 16.18 34.01 16.49
CA GLY A 101 14.97 33.90 17.31
C GLY A 101 14.92 32.68 18.24
N PHE A 102 15.74 31.64 17.98
CA PHE A 102 15.68 30.36 18.70
C PHE A 102 16.67 30.21 19.87
N HIS A 103 17.64 31.12 20.06
CA HIS A 103 18.73 30.95 21.04
C HIS A 103 18.69 31.87 22.27
N ARG A 104 17.49 32.17 22.81
CA ARG A 104 17.35 32.74 24.16
C ARG A 104 16.69 31.75 25.11
N THR A 105 17.37 30.67 25.53
CA THR A 105 17.19 30.14 26.91
C THR A 105 18.14 29.05 27.42
N ILE A 106 19.14 28.55 26.70
CA ILE A 106 20.04 27.53 27.29
C ILE A 106 21.52 27.85 26.99
N GLY A 107 22.33 27.78 28.05
CA GLY A 107 23.61 28.46 28.20
C GLY A 107 24.67 28.13 27.14
N LYS A 108 25.22 29.20 26.54
CA LYS A 108 26.49 29.16 25.81
C LYS A 108 27.61 28.71 26.74
N ARG A 109 28.22 27.53 26.48
CA ARG A 109 29.61 27.25 26.83
C ARG A 109 30.32 26.58 25.66
N ARG A 110 31.41 27.24 25.25
CA ARG A 110 32.39 26.87 24.22
C ARG A 110 32.62 25.36 24.07
N ALA A 111 32.52 24.85 22.85
CA ALA A 111 33.32 23.70 22.40
C ALA A 111 33.55 23.75 20.88
N SER A 112 34.82 23.69 20.50
CA SER A 112 35.34 23.66 19.14
C SER A 112 34.93 22.39 18.39
N HIS A 113 34.41 22.54 17.17
CA HIS A 113 34.09 21.51 16.16
C HIS A 113 33.15 20.34 16.51
N GLN A 114 33.15 19.79 17.74
CA GLN A 114 32.21 18.74 18.16
C GLN A 114 30.78 19.28 18.41
N SER A 115 30.65 20.56 18.80
CA SER A 115 29.35 21.22 19.03
C SER A 115 28.50 21.26 17.77
N THR A 116 29.12 21.52 16.61
CA THR A 116 28.39 21.73 15.35
C THR A 116 27.82 20.45 14.75
N GLU A 117 28.43 19.28 14.99
CA GLU A 117 27.87 18.02 14.49
C GLU A 117 26.69 17.55 15.35
N HIS A 118 26.81 17.67 16.66
CA HIS A 118 25.70 17.38 17.59
C HIS A 118 24.51 18.31 17.34
N GLU A 119 24.75 19.61 17.11
CA GLU A 119 23.70 20.57 16.76
C GLU A 119 22.97 20.19 15.45
N LEU A 120 23.69 19.68 14.45
CA LEU A 120 23.10 19.23 13.19
C LEU A 120 22.30 17.93 13.33
N GLU A 121 22.77 17.01 14.19
CA GLU A 121 22.04 15.80 14.53
C GLU A 121 20.75 16.12 15.30
N ASP A 122 20.80 17.07 16.23
CA ASP A 122 19.61 17.58 16.94
C ASP A 122 18.61 18.20 15.97
N GLN A 123 19.06 19.01 15.00
CA GLN A 123 18.20 19.58 13.96
C GLN A 123 17.54 18.52 13.09
N LEU A 124 18.28 17.48 12.69
CA LEU A 124 17.72 16.39 11.90
C LEU A 124 16.70 15.58 12.72
N ASN A 125 17.00 15.31 13.99
CA ASN A 125 16.10 14.59 14.89
C ASN A 125 14.80 15.39 15.13
N GLU A 126 14.89 16.71 15.31
CA GLU A 126 13.72 17.59 15.41
C GLU A 126 12.88 17.55 14.14
N TRP A 127 13.53 17.65 12.97
CA TRP A 127 12.86 17.51 11.68
C TRP A 127 12.16 16.15 11.51
N ALA A 128 12.80 15.04 11.93
CA ALA A 128 12.19 13.72 11.89
C ALA A 128 10.97 13.62 12.84
N ASN A 129 11.04 14.23 14.02
CA ASN A 129 9.91 14.29 14.97
C ASN A 129 8.73 15.08 14.39
N MET A 130 8.99 16.23 13.76
CA MET A 130 7.97 17.02 13.07
C MET A 130 7.33 16.23 11.92
N THR A 131 8.14 15.49 11.16
CA THR A 131 7.67 14.61 10.08
C THR A 131 6.70 13.55 10.62
N GLY A 132 7.10 12.85 11.69
CA GLY A 132 6.27 11.82 12.32
C GLY A 132 4.96 12.38 12.87
N PHE A 133 5.03 13.55 13.53
CA PHE A 133 3.83 14.24 14.01
C PHE A 133 2.87 14.58 12.87
N CYS A 134 3.37 15.15 11.78
CA CYS A 134 2.54 15.52 10.63
C CYS A 134 1.91 14.28 9.96
N CYS A 135 2.66 13.17 9.87
CA CYS A 135 2.14 11.87 9.39
C CYS A 135 1.01 11.33 10.28
N ALA A 136 1.17 11.40 11.60
CA ALA A 136 0.19 10.89 12.55
C ALA A 136 -1.09 11.75 12.61
N MET A 137 -0.95 13.07 12.53
CA MET A 137 -2.04 14.03 12.73
C MET A 137 -2.68 14.56 11.45
N GLY A 138 -2.10 14.31 10.27
CA GLY A 138 -2.61 14.88 9.01
C GLY A 138 -4.04 14.48 8.68
N GLY A 139 -4.47 13.29 9.11
CA GLY A 139 -5.84 12.80 8.96
C GLY A 139 -6.90 13.70 9.60
N VAL A 140 -6.61 14.13 10.82
CA VAL A 140 -7.47 14.98 11.63
C VAL A 140 -7.75 16.31 10.92
N CYS A 141 -6.80 16.82 10.14
CA CYS A 141 -6.94 18.07 9.39
C CYS A 141 -7.86 17.94 8.16
N LEU A 142 -8.08 16.72 7.63
CA LEU A 142 -8.98 16.49 6.49
C LEU A 142 -10.46 16.55 6.88
N LEU A 143 -10.79 16.22 8.13
CA LEU A 143 -12.17 16.16 8.66
C LEU A 143 -12.83 17.54 8.78
N ARG A 144 -12.09 18.63 8.60
CA ARG A 144 -12.62 20.02 8.60
C ARG A 144 -13.63 20.29 7.46
N LYS A 145 -13.67 19.44 6.42
CA LYS A 145 -14.48 19.67 5.21
C LYS A 145 -15.96 19.24 5.28
N SER A 146 -16.50 18.88 6.45
CA SER A 146 -17.96 18.76 6.60
C SER A 146 -18.48 19.59 7.78
N PRO A 147 -18.91 20.84 7.55
CA PRO A 147 -19.97 21.41 8.36
C PRO A 147 -21.28 20.82 7.83
N SER A 148 -21.62 19.59 8.24
CA SER A 148 -22.97 19.09 8.02
C SER A 148 -23.93 20.02 8.77
N ARG A 149 -24.76 20.69 7.99
CA ARG A 149 -25.91 21.47 8.43
C ARG A 149 -26.90 20.55 9.14
N THR A 150 -26.81 20.45 10.47
CA THR A 150 -27.84 19.98 11.43
C THR A 150 -27.12 19.85 12.78
N SER A 151 -27.48 20.44 13.92
CA SER A 151 -28.75 21.01 14.37
C SER A 151 -28.46 21.90 15.60
N LEU A 152 -28.58 23.21 15.46
CA LEU A 152 -28.65 24.17 16.59
C LEU A 152 -29.76 25.20 16.31
N SER A 153 -30.86 24.76 15.68
CA SER A 153 -32.11 25.50 15.74
C SER A 153 -32.88 25.03 16.98
N ASN A 154 -32.59 25.65 18.12
CA ASN A 154 -33.55 26.02 19.18
C ASN A 154 -32.81 26.41 20.47
N MET A 155 -32.36 27.65 20.53
CA MET A 155 -32.19 28.37 21.80
C MET A 155 -32.75 29.79 21.61
N PRO A 156 -33.89 30.13 22.23
CA PRO A 156 -34.37 31.51 22.23
C PRO A 156 -33.64 32.31 23.30
N GLY A 157 -32.93 33.36 22.88
CA GLY A 157 -32.45 34.40 23.78
C GLY A 157 -30.93 34.54 23.83
N CYS A 158 -30.36 35.22 22.83
CA CYS A 158 -29.17 36.06 23.02
C CYS A 158 -29.08 37.06 21.86
N THR A 159 -29.69 38.23 22.08
CA THR A 159 -29.48 39.43 21.27
C THR A 159 -28.19 40.10 21.73
N ALA A 160 -27.12 40.03 20.92
CA ALA A 160 -26.04 41.01 20.99
C ALA A 160 -25.36 41.14 19.62
N SER A 161 -25.51 42.34 19.08
CA SER A 161 -24.97 42.92 17.86
C SER A 161 -23.44 42.99 17.81
N LEU A 162 -22.85 42.89 16.60
CA LEU A 162 -21.95 43.88 15.94
C LEU A 162 -21.37 43.31 14.60
N PRO A 163 -20.86 44.15 13.67
CA PRO A 163 -21.31 44.16 12.27
C PRO A 163 -20.28 43.77 11.18
N LEU A 164 -20.83 43.53 9.99
CA LEU A 164 -20.30 43.62 8.61
C LEU A 164 -18.85 44.09 8.41
N ASP A 165 -18.04 43.31 7.68
CA ASP A 165 -17.60 43.70 6.32
C ASP A 165 -16.79 42.60 5.60
N ALA A 166 -17.23 42.24 4.40
CA ALA A 166 -16.44 41.82 3.22
C ALA A 166 -17.31 41.02 2.23
N ARG A 167 -18.27 41.71 1.60
CA ARG A 167 -18.78 41.26 0.30
C ARG A 167 -17.76 41.64 -0.77
N LYS A 168 -17.14 40.62 -1.37
CA LYS A 168 -16.82 40.65 -2.81
C LYS A 168 -17.09 39.25 -3.36
N GLY A 169 -18.30 39.08 -3.87
CA GLY A 169 -18.68 37.91 -4.65
C GLY A 169 -17.95 37.92 -5.98
N SER A 170 -17.22 36.85 -6.26
CA SER A 170 -16.81 36.50 -7.61
C SER A 170 -17.73 35.39 -8.09
N MET A 171 -18.38 35.61 -9.23
CA MET A 171 -19.25 34.63 -9.88
C MET A 171 -18.41 33.42 -10.29
N LEU A 172 -18.82 32.23 -9.85
CA LEU A 172 -18.14 30.97 -10.15
C LEU A 172 -18.57 30.43 -11.52
N THR A 173 -17.62 30.32 -12.43
CA THR A 173 -17.62 29.37 -13.54
C THR A 173 -17.32 27.96 -13.00
N PRO A 174 -18.05 26.91 -13.41
CA PRO A 174 -17.74 25.55 -12.97
C PRO A 174 -16.53 25.03 -13.76
N GLY A 175 -15.37 24.89 -13.11
CA GLY A 175 -14.22 24.23 -13.77
C GLY A 175 -12.82 24.42 -13.18
N GLN A 176 -12.59 25.25 -12.16
CA GLN A 176 -11.23 25.52 -11.65
C GLN A 176 -11.17 25.73 -10.13
N ASP A 177 -11.59 24.73 -9.35
CA ASP A 177 -11.30 24.68 -7.90
C ASP A 177 -10.54 23.38 -7.58
N MET A 178 -9.26 23.30 -7.98
CA MET A 178 -8.33 22.37 -7.33
C MET A 178 -8.03 22.93 -5.94
N GLN A 179 -8.97 22.72 -5.03
CA GLN A 179 -8.99 23.27 -3.68
C GLN A 179 -7.71 22.88 -2.93
N TYR A 180 -6.83 23.86 -2.70
CA TYR A 180 -5.55 23.71 -1.99
C TYR A 180 -5.75 22.97 -0.66
N CYS A 181 -5.18 21.77 -0.53
CA CYS A 181 -5.18 21.01 0.71
C CYS A 181 -3.74 20.94 1.24
N PRO A 182 -3.42 21.64 2.36
CA PRO A 182 -2.09 21.61 2.96
C PRO A 182 -1.57 20.20 3.23
N VAL A 183 -2.46 19.28 3.61
CA VAL A 183 -2.13 17.86 3.85
C VAL A 183 -1.69 17.17 2.56
N THR A 184 -2.38 17.39 1.44
CA THR A 184 -1.97 16.86 0.12
C THR A 184 -0.61 17.44 -0.30
N GLN A 185 -0.37 18.73 -0.05
CA GLN A 185 0.92 19.35 -0.30
C GLN A 185 2.02 18.72 0.55
N PHE A 186 1.78 18.51 1.85
CA PHE A 186 2.71 17.83 2.74
C PHE A 186 3.07 16.43 2.23
N VAL A 187 2.06 15.59 1.89
CA VAL A 187 2.30 14.25 1.34
C VAL A 187 3.11 14.30 0.05
N GLY A 188 2.78 15.23 -0.86
CA GLY A 188 3.53 15.42 -2.10
C GLY A 188 4.98 15.86 -1.88
N GLN A 189 5.25 16.75 -0.92
CA GLN A 189 6.62 17.13 -0.55
C GLN A 189 7.37 15.97 0.11
N LEU A 190 6.70 15.23 0.99
CA LEU A 190 7.26 14.10 1.71
C LEU A 190 7.72 13.00 0.74
N LEU A 191 6.89 12.66 -0.26
CA LEU A 191 7.25 11.67 -1.28
C LEU A 191 8.48 12.11 -2.11
N ARG A 192 8.65 13.41 -2.39
CA ARG A 192 9.86 13.90 -3.11
C ARG A 192 11.15 13.68 -2.29
N LEU A 193 11.06 13.67 -0.97
CA LEU A 193 12.22 13.44 -0.10
C LEU A 193 12.69 11.98 -0.07
N LEU A 194 11.91 11.04 -0.60
CA LEU A 194 12.32 9.63 -0.76
C LEU A 194 13.51 9.45 -1.70
N VAL A 195 13.82 10.45 -2.53
CA VAL A 195 14.97 10.49 -3.45
C VAL A 195 15.84 11.72 -3.20
N CYS A 196 15.85 12.23 -1.96
CA CYS A 196 16.61 13.42 -1.59
C CYS A 196 18.12 13.22 -1.86
N HIS A 197 18.65 13.94 -2.84
CA HIS A 197 20.06 13.87 -3.22
C HIS A 197 20.87 14.96 -2.51
N ASN A 198 21.14 14.75 -1.22
CA ASN A 198 22.05 15.59 -0.43
C ASN A 198 23.19 14.72 0.13
N GLU A 199 24.43 15.13 -0.06
CA GLU A 199 25.61 14.33 0.34
C GLU A 199 25.69 14.06 1.85
N LYS A 200 25.25 15.02 2.69
CA LYS A 200 25.35 14.90 4.15
C LYS A 200 24.12 14.22 4.76
N PHE A 201 22.93 14.69 4.39
CA PHE A 201 21.68 14.29 5.04
C PHE A 201 20.77 13.43 4.17
N GLY A 202 21.04 13.29 2.87
CA GLY A 202 20.13 12.66 1.91
C GLY A 202 19.72 11.25 2.33
N THR A 203 20.68 10.38 2.67
CA THR A 203 20.40 9.00 3.09
C THR A 203 19.60 8.93 4.39
N GLN A 204 19.86 9.82 5.35
CA GLN A 204 19.15 9.87 6.62
C GLN A 204 17.72 10.40 6.44
N ILE A 205 17.54 11.45 5.63
CA ILE A 205 16.23 11.98 5.24
C ILE A 205 15.40 10.88 4.57
N GLN A 206 15.96 10.22 3.56
CA GLN A 206 15.28 9.13 2.85
C GLN A 206 14.86 8.01 3.79
N LYS A 207 15.75 7.59 4.71
CA LYS A 207 15.47 6.58 5.72
C LYS A 207 14.33 7.00 6.64
N HIS A 208 14.38 8.19 7.23
CA HIS A 208 13.34 8.69 8.12
C HIS A 208 11.99 8.83 7.41
N VAL A 209 11.96 9.43 6.21
CA VAL A 209 10.73 9.55 5.42
C VAL A 209 10.13 8.17 5.16
N LYS A 210 10.94 7.23 4.68
CA LYS A 210 10.50 5.86 4.40
C LYS A 210 9.91 5.18 5.64
N GLU A 211 10.61 5.22 6.77
CA GLU A 211 10.18 4.57 8.01
C GLU A 211 8.92 5.22 8.60
N LEU A 212 8.84 6.56 8.60
CA LEU A 212 7.73 7.31 9.18
C LEU A 212 6.45 7.21 8.33
N VAL A 213 6.55 7.25 7.00
CA VAL A 213 5.39 7.03 6.12
C VAL A 213 4.87 5.60 6.29
N ALA A 214 5.76 4.62 6.33
CA ALA A 214 5.40 3.20 6.42
C ALA A 214 4.70 2.82 7.74
N HIS A 215 5.04 3.46 8.86
CA HIS A 215 4.60 3.01 10.19
C HIS A 215 3.83 4.06 11.01
N GLU A 216 4.05 5.35 10.75
CA GLU A 216 3.50 6.42 11.57
C GLU A 216 2.37 7.22 10.89
N MET A 217 2.16 7.03 9.59
CA MET A 217 1.11 7.70 8.83
C MET A 217 -0.29 7.27 9.28
N SER A 218 -1.19 8.23 9.48
CA SER A 218 -2.60 7.95 9.76
C SER A 218 -3.27 7.24 8.56
N PRO A 219 -4.05 6.17 8.76
CA PRO A 219 -4.74 5.46 7.69
C PRO A 219 -5.65 6.34 6.82
N THR A 220 -6.23 7.39 7.41
CA THR A 220 -7.03 8.41 6.69
C THR A 220 -6.27 9.11 5.55
N LEU A 221 -4.93 9.08 5.56
CA LEU A 221 -4.07 9.66 4.53
C LEU A 221 -3.76 8.69 3.39
N TYR A 222 -4.04 7.39 3.54
CA TYR A 222 -3.72 6.38 2.53
C TYR A 222 -4.33 6.67 1.14
N PRO A 223 -5.57 7.18 1.01
CA PRO A 223 -6.10 7.52 -0.31
C PRO A 223 -5.28 8.60 -1.00
N ILE A 224 -4.91 9.67 -0.28
CA ILE A 224 -4.05 10.74 -0.79
C ILE A 224 -2.66 10.22 -1.12
N LEU A 225 -2.10 9.35 -0.27
CA LEU A 225 -0.81 8.72 -0.49
C LEU A 225 -0.80 7.91 -1.80
N PHE A 226 -1.79 7.04 -2.01
CA PHE A 226 -1.87 6.20 -3.20
C PHE A 226 -2.04 7.04 -4.47
N ASP A 227 -2.91 8.05 -4.44
CA ASP A 227 -3.11 8.95 -5.57
C ASP A 227 -1.83 9.74 -5.92
N GLN A 228 -1.10 10.23 -4.91
CA GLN A 228 0.16 10.96 -5.12
C GLN A 228 1.28 10.03 -5.61
N ILE A 229 1.38 8.81 -5.09
CA ILE A 229 2.34 7.80 -5.58
C ILE A 229 2.06 7.51 -7.04
N LYS A 230 0.80 7.22 -7.40
CA LYS A 230 0.37 6.97 -8.77
C LYS A 230 0.77 8.14 -9.68
N ALA A 231 0.42 9.37 -9.31
CA ALA A 231 0.73 10.57 -10.09
C ALA A 231 2.24 10.84 -10.26
N ILE A 232 3.08 10.36 -9.34
CA ILE A 232 4.55 10.43 -9.47
C ILE A 232 5.06 9.32 -10.39
N VAL A 233 4.64 8.07 -10.17
CA VAL A 233 5.10 6.91 -10.94
C VAL A 233 4.68 7.00 -12.40
N GLU A 234 3.51 7.57 -12.70
CA GLU A 234 3.07 7.83 -14.09
C GLU A 234 4.05 8.74 -14.87
N LYS A 235 4.83 9.58 -14.19
CA LYS A 235 5.87 10.43 -14.81
C LYS A 235 7.16 9.67 -15.12
N PHE A 236 7.27 8.42 -14.69
CA PHE A 236 8.39 7.55 -15.06
C PHE A 236 8.20 6.92 -16.44
N PHE A 237 7.14 7.30 -17.15
CA PHE A 237 6.86 6.87 -18.50
C PHE A 237 6.90 8.10 -19.43
N ASP A 238 7.48 7.93 -20.62
CA ASP A 238 7.52 9.01 -21.62
C ASP A 238 6.17 9.20 -22.33
N SER A 239 6.09 10.16 -23.24
CA SER A 239 4.88 10.42 -24.04
C SER A 239 4.41 9.24 -24.90
N GLN A 240 5.28 8.24 -25.14
CA GLN A 240 4.97 7.02 -25.89
C GLN A 240 4.64 5.84 -24.96
N GLY A 241 4.62 6.07 -23.65
CA GLY A 241 4.38 5.05 -22.62
C GLY A 241 5.55 4.12 -22.36
N GLN A 242 6.76 4.46 -22.83
CA GLN A 242 8.00 3.71 -22.56
C GLN A 242 8.56 4.06 -21.19
N VAL A 243 9.15 3.07 -20.52
CA VAL A 243 9.70 3.25 -19.17
C VAL A 243 11.01 4.03 -19.21
N VAL A 244 11.09 5.09 -18.40
CA VAL A 244 12.28 5.92 -18.20
C VAL A 244 13.01 5.44 -16.95
N VAL A 245 13.94 4.51 -17.15
CA VAL A 245 14.75 3.95 -16.05
C VAL A 245 15.87 4.92 -15.68
N THR A 246 15.87 5.37 -14.44
CA THR A 246 16.91 6.23 -13.86
C THR A 246 17.17 5.82 -12.41
N GLU A 247 18.37 6.09 -11.88
CA GLU A 247 18.68 5.82 -10.48
C GLU A 247 17.66 6.40 -9.48
N PRO A 248 17.25 7.69 -9.57
CA PRO A 248 16.24 8.24 -8.65
C PRO A 248 14.87 7.58 -8.84
N ASN A 249 14.42 7.29 -10.07
CA ASN A 249 13.14 6.62 -10.27
C ASN A 249 13.15 5.21 -9.67
N THR A 250 14.24 4.46 -9.85
CA THR A 250 14.40 3.11 -9.30
C THR A 250 14.44 3.14 -7.77
N GLN A 251 15.17 4.10 -7.18
CA GLN A 251 15.20 4.29 -5.74
C GLN A 251 13.82 4.64 -5.17
N PHE A 252 13.07 5.52 -5.85
CA PHE A 252 11.69 5.86 -5.47
C PHE A 252 10.82 4.59 -5.46
N ILE A 253 10.87 3.79 -6.53
CA ILE A 253 10.09 2.54 -6.63
C ILE A 253 10.45 1.57 -5.50
N GLU A 254 11.73 1.38 -5.18
CA GLU A 254 12.15 0.52 -4.07
C GLU A 254 11.56 1.00 -2.73
N HIS A 255 11.63 2.30 -2.46
CA HIS A 255 11.08 2.89 -1.24
C HIS A 255 9.56 2.77 -1.17
N ILE A 256 8.85 2.97 -2.29
CA ILE A 256 7.40 2.80 -2.37
C ILE A 256 6.99 1.34 -2.16
N ILE A 257 7.71 0.37 -2.71
CA ILE A 257 7.43 -1.06 -2.49
C ILE A 257 7.46 -1.38 -0.98
N PHE A 258 8.47 -0.87 -0.27
CA PHE A 258 8.57 -1.02 1.17
C PHE A 258 7.38 -0.37 1.90
N ILE A 259 7.07 0.89 1.57
CA ILE A 259 5.98 1.64 2.21
C ILE A 259 4.64 0.94 2.01
N LEU A 260 4.29 0.58 0.77
CA LEU A 260 3.02 -0.07 0.46
C LEU A 260 2.89 -1.41 1.17
N LYS A 261 3.97 -2.19 1.25
CA LYS A 261 3.96 -3.48 1.96
C LYS A 261 3.69 -3.28 3.44
N SER A 262 4.40 -2.35 4.08
CA SER A 262 4.19 -2.00 5.50
C SER A 262 2.77 -1.50 5.77
N VAL A 263 2.20 -0.69 4.88
CA VAL A 263 0.81 -0.20 4.98
C VAL A 263 -0.19 -1.35 4.95
N LEU A 264 -0.02 -2.32 4.04
CA LEU A 264 -0.92 -3.48 3.90
C LEU A 264 -0.79 -4.49 5.06
N GLU A 265 0.43 -4.65 5.57
CA GLU A 265 0.73 -5.53 6.71
C GLU A 265 0.34 -4.92 8.07
N ASN A 266 0.01 -3.63 8.11
CA ASN A 266 -0.37 -2.95 9.33
C ASN A 266 -1.74 -3.44 9.81
N LYS A 267 -1.77 -4.11 10.97
CA LYS A 267 -2.97 -4.75 11.56
C LYS A 267 -3.70 -3.86 12.57
N VAL A 268 -3.67 -2.54 12.39
CA VAL A 268 -4.43 -1.64 13.28
C VAL A 268 -5.91 -1.76 12.93
N ASP A 269 -6.74 -2.03 13.95
CA ASP A 269 -8.20 -1.98 13.88
C ASP A 269 -8.59 -0.64 13.23
N HIS A 270 -9.48 -0.62 12.23
CA HIS A 270 -9.86 0.54 11.38
C HIS A 270 -8.99 0.85 10.13
N THR A 271 -7.93 0.10 9.84
CA THR A 271 -7.17 0.29 8.58
C THR A 271 -7.95 -0.08 7.32
N ALA A 272 -8.84 -1.08 7.39
CA ALA A 272 -9.58 -1.60 6.25
C ALA A 272 -10.51 -0.56 5.60
N GLU A 273 -11.16 0.29 6.40
CA GLU A 273 -12.11 1.30 5.91
C GLU A 273 -11.46 2.33 4.97
N HIS A 274 -10.18 2.63 5.18
CA HIS A 274 -9.45 3.62 4.39
C HIS A 274 -8.74 3.04 3.17
N LEU A 275 -8.42 1.74 3.18
CA LEU A 275 -7.77 1.05 2.06
C LEU A 275 -8.69 0.91 0.85
N GLY A 276 -9.99 0.76 1.07
CA GLY A 276 -11.01 0.62 0.02
C GLY A 276 -11.47 1.92 -0.65
N VAL A 277 -10.93 3.08 -0.26
CA VAL A 277 -11.42 4.39 -0.77
C VAL A 277 -10.85 4.73 -2.16
N SER A 278 -9.60 4.36 -2.45
CA SER A 278 -8.96 4.58 -3.76
C SER A 278 -8.57 3.26 -4.41
N SER A 279 -8.65 3.20 -5.74
CA SER A 279 -8.27 2.00 -6.50
C SER A 279 -6.75 1.85 -6.51
N ILE A 280 -6.29 0.68 -6.05
CA ILE A 280 -4.86 0.34 -5.97
C ILE A 280 -4.29 -0.13 -7.33
N GLU A 281 -5.16 -0.52 -8.27
CA GLU A 281 -4.80 -1.22 -9.52
C GLU A 281 -3.83 -0.43 -10.39
N GLY A 282 -4.18 0.82 -10.71
CA GLY A 282 -3.39 1.65 -11.62
C GLY A 282 -1.99 1.95 -11.06
N MET A 283 -1.90 2.19 -9.75
CA MET A 283 -0.64 2.40 -9.05
C MET A 283 0.23 1.14 -9.11
N MET A 284 -0.33 -0.01 -8.74
CA MET A 284 0.40 -1.28 -8.72
C MET A 284 0.84 -1.71 -10.12
N LEU A 285 0.00 -1.57 -11.13
CA LEU A 285 0.37 -1.85 -12.52
C LEU A 285 1.54 -0.96 -12.99
N ALA A 286 1.53 0.33 -12.66
CA ALA A 286 2.62 1.23 -13.01
C ALA A 286 3.94 0.82 -12.33
N ILE A 287 3.89 0.43 -11.05
CA ILE A 287 5.07 -0.07 -10.30
C ILE A 287 5.60 -1.37 -10.93
N VAL A 288 4.74 -2.35 -11.19
CA VAL A 288 5.18 -3.64 -11.78
C VAL A 288 5.72 -3.44 -13.19
N ARG A 289 5.09 -2.58 -14.00
CA ARG A 289 5.60 -2.22 -15.34
C ARG A 289 6.99 -1.60 -15.27
N TYR A 290 7.23 -0.70 -14.32
CA TYR A 290 8.56 -0.11 -14.14
C TYR A 290 9.60 -1.20 -13.79
N VAL A 291 9.31 -2.04 -12.77
CA VAL A 291 10.22 -3.10 -12.30
C VAL A 291 10.49 -4.15 -13.38
N ARG A 292 9.52 -4.44 -14.25
CA ARG A 292 9.70 -5.36 -15.39
C ARG A 292 10.82 -4.91 -16.34
N HIS A 293 11.04 -3.60 -16.48
CA HIS A 293 12.05 -3.03 -17.37
C HIS A 293 13.43 -2.84 -16.71
N LEU A 294 13.60 -3.25 -15.45
CA LEU A 294 14.91 -3.26 -14.81
C LEU A 294 15.77 -4.40 -15.37
N ASP A 295 17.02 -4.08 -15.71
CA ASP A 295 18.04 -5.03 -16.10
C ASP A 295 18.27 -6.11 -15.03
N THR A 296 18.74 -7.29 -15.42
CA THR A 296 19.07 -8.35 -14.46
C THR A 296 20.37 -8.07 -13.69
N THR A 297 20.31 -7.12 -12.75
CA THR A 297 21.35 -6.90 -11.75
C THR A 297 20.95 -7.53 -10.42
N VAL A 298 21.92 -7.77 -9.52
CA VAL A 298 21.66 -8.24 -8.15
C VAL A 298 20.65 -7.33 -7.43
N HIS A 299 20.78 -6.01 -7.60
CA HIS A 299 19.87 -5.04 -7.01
C HIS A 299 18.46 -5.15 -7.60
N ALA A 300 18.32 -5.30 -8.92
CA ALA A 300 17.02 -5.49 -9.55
C ALA A 300 16.34 -6.80 -9.14
N ILE A 301 17.10 -7.89 -8.95
CA ILE A 301 16.57 -9.15 -8.41
C ILE A 301 15.96 -8.91 -7.03
N GLN A 302 16.65 -8.20 -6.14
CA GLN A 302 16.12 -7.86 -4.81
C GLN A 302 14.85 -7.00 -4.87
N ILE A 303 14.78 -6.03 -5.80
CA ILE A 303 13.57 -5.21 -6.01
C ILE A 303 12.42 -6.10 -6.49
N LYS A 304 12.65 -7.00 -7.46
CA LYS A 304 11.65 -7.96 -7.94
C LYS A 304 11.15 -8.87 -6.81
N THR A 305 12.04 -9.39 -5.96
CA THR A 305 11.67 -10.21 -4.80
C THR A 305 10.77 -9.44 -3.82
N LYS A 306 11.14 -8.20 -3.48
CA LYS A 306 10.33 -7.34 -2.59
C LYS A 306 8.97 -7.00 -3.21
N LEU A 307 8.91 -6.80 -4.53
CA LEU A 307 7.66 -6.55 -5.24
C LEU A 307 6.73 -7.78 -5.20
N CYS A 308 7.26 -8.99 -5.38
CA CYS A 308 6.46 -10.20 -5.22
C CYS A 308 5.87 -10.32 -3.81
N GLN A 309 6.67 -10.04 -2.77
CA GLN A 309 6.18 -10.02 -1.38
C GLN A 309 5.09 -8.96 -1.14
N LEU A 310 5.20 -7.79 -1.79
CA LEU A 310 4.15 -6.77 -1.78
C LEU A 310 2.86 -7.28 -2.44
N VAL A 311 2.97 -7.93 -3.60
CA VAL A 311 1.81 -8.50 -4.31
C VAL A 311 1.12 -9.57 -3.48
N GLU A 312 1.88 -10.42 -2.78
CA GLU A 312 1.33 -11.39 -1.83
C GLU A 312 0.57 -10.70 -0.70
N ALA A 313 1.19 -9.72 -0.02
CA ALA A 313 0.54 -8.96 1.06
C ALA A 313 -0.75 -8.27 0.60
N MET A 314 -0.77 -7.74 -0.63
CA MET A 314 -1.95 -7.15 -1.26
C MET A 314 -3.05 -8.18 -1.47
N MET A 315 -2.73 -9.39 -1.95
CA MET A 315 -3.72 -10.44 -2.14
C MET A 315 -4.23 -11.05 -0.83
N VAL A 316 -3.45 -11.01 0.25
CA VAL A 316 -3.93 -11.37 1.60
C VAL A 316 -4.99 -10.38 2.09
N ARG A 317 -4.87 -9.10 1.74
CA ARG A 317 -5.84 -8.03 2.07
C ARG A 317 -6.84 -7.76 0.95
N ARG A 318 -7.01 -8.68 -0.01
CA ARG A 318 -7.82 -8.47 -1.23
C ARG A 318 -9.21 -7.93 -0.91
N ASP A 319 -9.88 -8.49 0.09
CA ASP A 319 -11.26 -8.14 0.42
C ASP A 319 -11.41 -6.74 1.09
N ASP A 320 -10.30 -6.13 1.54
CA ASP A 320 -10.24 -4.77 2.10
C ASP A 320 -9.88 -3.71 1.04
N LEU A 321 -9.52 -4.12 -0.17
CA LEU A 321 -9.01 -3.24 -1.22
C LEU A 321 -10.07 -3.01 -2.31
N ALA A 322 -10.05 -1.81 -2.89
CA ALA A 322 -10.91 -1.49 -4.03
C ALA A 322 -10.25 -1.88 -5.36
N PHE A 323 -10.94 -2.75 -6.10
CA PHE A 323 -10.61 -3.15 -7.47
C PHE A 323 -11.76 -2.77 -8.41
N ARG A 324 -11.45 -2.17 -9.57
CA ARG A 324 -12.44 -1.93 -10.63
C ARG A 324 -12.52 -3.10 -11.59
N GLN A 325 -11.37 -3.68 -11.94
CA GLN A 325 -11.24 -4.78 -12.89
C GLN A 325 -10.31 -5.86 -12.32
N GLU A 326 -10.67 -6.39 -11.14
CA GLU A 326 -9.82 -7.30 -10.36
C GLU A 326 -9.28 -8.47 -11.19
N MET A 327 -10.14 -9.14 -11.95
CA MET A 327 -9.75 -10.31 -12.75
C MET A 327 -8.75 -9.95 -13.86
N LYS A 328 -8.96 -8.83 -14.56
CA LYS A 328 -8.02 -8.35 -15.60
C LYS A 328 -6.69 -7.94 -14.95
N PHE A 329 -6.75 -7.22 -13.83
CA PHE A 329 -5.58 -6.82 -13.05
C PHE A 329 -4.75 -8.03 -12.60
N ARG A 330 -5.40 -9.04 -12.02
CA ARG A 330 -4.73 -10.27 -11.55
C ARG A 330 -4.12 -11.06 -12.69
N ASN A 331 -4.82 -11.24 -13.82
CA ASN A 331 -4.26 -11.87 -15.02
C ASN A 331 -2.98 -11.14 -15.48
N LYS A 332 -3.02 -9.80 -15.54
CA LYS A 332 -1.85 -9.01 -15.95
C LYS A 332 -0.67 -9.12 -15.00
N LEU A 333 -0.91 -9.19 -13.69
CA LEU A 333 0.15 -9.43 -12.72
C LEU A 333 0.73 -10.84 -12.84
N VAL A 334 -0.09 -11.87 -13.04
CA VAL A 334 0.42 -13.25 -13.26
C VAL A 334 1.33 -13.27 -14.48
N GLU A 335 0.94 -12.67 -15.60
CA GLU A 335 1.78 -12.53 -16.79
C GLU A 335 3.14 -11.88 -16.44
N TYR A 336 3.14 -10.73 -15.78
CA TYR A 336 4.37 -10.01 -15.47
C TYR A 336 5.28 -10.73 -14.48
N LEU A 337 4.73 -11.38 -13.45
CA LEU A 337 5.53 -12.08 -12.44
C LEU A 337 6.10 -13.39 -12.97
N THR A 338 5.33 -14.11 -13.80
CA THR A 338 5.80 -15.39 -14.38
C THR A 338 6.96 -15.21 -15.36
N ASP A 339 7.10 -14.04 -15.99
CA ASP A 339 8.27 -13.69 -16.81
C ASP A 339 9.59 -13.63 -16.00
N TRP A 340 9.52 -13.51 -14.66
CA TRP A 340 10.71 -13.49 -13.80
C TRP A 340 11.13 -14.87 -13.31
N VAL A 341 10.27 -15.87 -13.46
CA VAL A 341 10.50 -17.25 -13.02
C VAL A 341 11.32 -17.98 -14.09
N MET A 342 12.39 -18.67 -13.68
CA MET A 342 13.34 -19.40 -14.54
C MET A 342 14.12 -18.57 -15.58
N GLY A 343 13.73 -17.34 -15.87
CA GLY A 343 14.47 -16.43 -16.73
C GLY A 343 15.66 -15.85 -15.97
N ASN A 344 16.78 -16.59 -15.91
CA ASN A 344 18.19 -16.12 -15.76
C ASN A 344 19.16 -17.21 -15.26
N SER A 345 18.69 -18.37 -14.77
CA SER A 345 19.53 -19.40 -14.14
C SER A 345 20.59 -20.01 -15.07
N HIS A 346 20.33 -20.07 -16.39
CA HIS A 346 21.24 -20.68 -17.36
C HIS A 346 22.15 -19.72 -18.12
N GLN A 347 21.91 -18.40 -18.07
CA GLN A 347 22.65 -17.42 -18.89
C GLN A 347 23.64 -16.55 -18.11
N LEU A 348 23.56 -16.50 -16.76
CA LEU A 348 24.26 -15.49 -15.97
C LEU A 348 25.43 -15.97 -15.10
N ALA A 349 25.79 -17.25 -15.07
CA ALA A 349 26.83 -17.72 -14.15
C ALA A 349 27.89 -18.61 -14.84
N PRO A 350 29.18 -18.19 -14.89
CA PRO A 350 30.26 -19.15 -14.80
C PRO A 350 30.12 -19.93 -13.47
N PRO A 351 30.59 -21.19 -13.38
CA PRO A 351 30.28 -22.15 -12.30
C PRO A 351 30.70 -21.78 -10.86
N ASN A 352 31.12 -20.53 -10.58
CA ASN A 352 31.68 -20.09 -9.30
C ASN A 352 30.90 -18.96 -8.58
N SER A 353 29.70 -18.55 -9.02
CA SER A 353 28.92 -17.45 -8.39
C SER A 353 27.70 -17.93 -7.56
N GLY A 354 27.95 -18.69 -6.49
CA GLY A 354 26.89 -19.29 -5.65
C GLY A 354 25.90 -18.31 -4.96
N ASP A 355 26.25 -17.03 -4.87
CA ASP A 355 25.35 -16.01 -4.28
C ASP A 355 24.23 -15.60 -5.26
N VAL A 356 24.50 -15.56 -6.56
CA VAL A 356 23.52 -15.17 -7.60
C VAL A 356 22.47 -16.26 -7.80
N THR A 357 22.87 -17.53 -7.73
CA THR A 357 21.96 -18.67 -7.80
C THR A 357 21.00 -18.68 -6.60
N THR A 358 21.50 -18.37 -5.41
CA THR A 358 20.68 -18.26 -4.19
C THR A 358 19.66 -17.13 -4.29
N LEU A 359 20.08 -15.95 -4.75
CA LEU A 359 19.17 -14.80 -4.94
C LEU A 359 18.10 -15.06 -6.01
N THR A 360 18.47 -15.73 -7.09
CA THR A 360 17.52 -16.11 -8.16
C THR A 360 16.49 -17.10 -7.63
N ARG A 361 16.92 -18.06 -6.79
CA ARG A 361 16.01 -19.02 -6.14
C ARG A 361 15.07 -18.36 -5.14
N ASP A 362 15.56 -17.37 -4.38
CA ASP A 362 14.72 -16.56 -3.47
C ASP A 362 13.70 -15.73 -4.27
N LEU A 363 14.06 -15.24 -5.45
CA LEU A 363 13.13 -14.59 -6.38
C LEU A 363 12.08 -15.59 -6.92
N ASP A 364 12.48 -16.78 -7.38
CA ASP A 364 11.55 -17.81 -7.85
C ASP A 364 10.52 -18.15 -6.76
N GLN A 365 10.97 -18.33 -5.51
CA GLN A 365 10.10 -18.59 -4.36
C GLN A 365 9.09 -17.47 -4.14
N ALA A 366 9.56 -16.22 -4.06
CA ALA A 366 8.68 -15.08 -3.86
C ALA A 366 7.70 -14.90 -5.03
N CYS A 367 8.15 -15.10 -6.28
CA CYS A 367 7.28 -15.08 -7.46
C CYS A 367 6.18 -16.14 -7.35
N MET A 368 6.53 -17.38 -7.01
CA MET A 368 5.55 -18.46 -6.90
C MET A 368 4.57 -18.26 -5.75
N GLN A 369 4.98 -17.67 -4.63
CA GLN A 369 4.07 -17.28 -3.55
C GLN A 369 3.05 -16.24 -4.03
N ALA A 370 3.52 -15.17 -4.68
CA ALA A 370 2.67 -14.12 -5.22
C ALA A 370 1.73 -14.63 -6.32
N VAL A 371 2.24 -15.43 -7.26
CA VAL A 371 1.46 -16.05 -8.34
C VAL A 371 0.42 -17.02 -7.77
N ALA A 372 0.76 -17.83 -6.76
CA ALA A 372 -0.22 -18.69 -6.11
C ALA A 372 -1.36 -17.88 -5.48
N ALA A 373 -1.06 -16.78 -4.80
CA ALA A 373 -2.06 -15.88 -4.23
C ALA A 373 -2.95 -15.25 -5.33
N LEU A 374 -2.34 -14.77 -6.42
CA LEU A 374 -3.03 -14.20 -7.57
C LEU A 374 -3.90 -15.20 -8.33
N LEU A 375 -3.58 -16.50 -8.35
CA LEU A 375 -4.33 -17.51 -9.09
C LEU A 375 -5.56 -18.05 -8.35
N ARG A 376 -5.72 -17.75 -7.06
CA ARG A 376 -6.81 -18.30 -6.24
C ARG A 376 -8.21 -17.89 -6.77
N GLY A 377 -8.90 -18.80 -7.44
CA GLY A 377 -10.20 -18.51 -8.06
C GLY A 377 -10.12 -17.55 -9.26
N LEU A 378 -8.98 -17.51 -9.96
CA LEU A 378 -8.79 -16.63 -11.12
C LEU A 378 -9.12 -17.39 -12.43
N PRO A 379 -10.23 -17.06 -13.11
CA PRO A 379 -10.42 -17.49 -14.49
C PRO A 379 -9.41 -16.78 -15.39
N LEU A 380 -8.73 -17.54 -16.24
CA LEU A 380 -7.79 -17.01 -17.21
C LEU A 380 -8.52 -16.18 -18.27
N GLN A 381 -7.99 -14.99 -18.55
CA GLN A 381 -8.51 -14.06 -19.55
C GLN A 381 -7.41 -13.72 -20.56
N PRO A 382 -7.44 -14.28 -21.77
CA PRO A 382 -6.57 -13.88 -22.87
C PRO A 382 -6.74 -12.39 -23.21
N GLU A 383 -5.71 -11.77 -23.80
CA GLU A 383 -5.81 -10.37 -24.22
C GLU A 383 -6.77 -10.20 -25.42
N GLU A 384 -7.50 -9.08 -25.45
CA GLU A 384 -8.57 -8.78 -26.44
C GLU A 384 -8.09 -8.76 -27.91
N SER A 385 -6.78 -8.86 -28.18
CA SER A 385 -6.22 -8.87 -29.54
C SER A 385 -6.30 -10.24 -30.24
N ASP A 386 -6.56 -11.32 -29.50
CA ASP A 386 -6.75 -12.65 -30.07
C ASP A 386 -8.14 -12.76 -30.70
N ARG A 387 -8.26 -12.34 -31.97
CA ARG A 387 -9.47 -12.53 -32.82
C ARG A 387 -9.78 -14.02 -33.13
N GLY A 388 -9.16 -14.95 -32.41
CA GLY A 388 -9.35 -16.39 -32.53
C GLY A 388 -10.44 -16.93 -31.60
N ASP A 389 -10.47 -18.25 -31.44
CA ASP A 389 -11.33 -18.91 -30.46
C ASP A 389 -10.80 -18.61 -29.05
N LEU A 390 -11.61 -17.89 -28.26
CA LEU A 390 -11.29 -17.51 -26.88
C LEU A 390 -10.99 -18.73 -26.00
N MET A 391 -11.66 -19.86 -26.24
CA MET A 391 -11.43 -21.10 -25.51
C MET A 391 -10.06 -21.67 -25.83
N GLU A 392 -9.62 -21.60 -27.09
CA GLU A 392 -8.30 -22.02 -27.51
C GLU A 392 -7.21 -21.11 -26.92
N ALA A 393 -7.39 -19.78 -26.97
CA ALA A 393 -6.44 -18.83 -26.38
C ALA A 393 -6.31 -19.03 -24.85
N LYS A 394 -7.43 -19.27 -24.15
CA LYS A 394 -7.44 -19.61 -22.72
C LYS A 394 -6.69 -20.92 -22.45
N SER A 395 -6.92 -21.93 -23.29
CA SER A 395 -6.27 -23.24 -23.22
C SER A 395 -4.75 -23.14 -23.44
N GLN A 396 -4.30 -22.32 -24.39
CA GLN A 396 -2.88 -22.05 -24.63
C GLN A 396 -2.23 -21.30 -23.45
N LEU A 397 -2.94 -20.31 -22.88
CA LEU A 397 -2.46 -19.57 -21.71
C LEU A 397 -2.31 -20.49 -20.48
N PHE A 398 -3.28 -21.39 -20.27
CA PHE A 398 -3.17 -22.43 -19.25
C PHE A 398 -1.92 -23.29 -19.48
N LEU A 399 -1.73 -23.82 -20.70
CA LEU A 399 -0.60 -24.68 -21.02
C LEU A 399 0.74 -23.95 -20.80
N LYS A 400 0.84 -22.66 -21.14
CA LYS A 400 2.03 -21.83 -20.90
C LYS A 400 2.40 -21.81 -19.42
N TYR A 401 1.47 -21.45 -18.54
CA TYR A 401 1.74 -21.37 -17.09
C TYR A 401 1.96 -22.74 -16.47
N PHE A 402 1.15 -23.72 -16.86
CA PHE A 402 1.26 -25.08 -16.33
C PHE A 402 2.61 -25.72 -16.70
N SER A 403 3.10 -25.53 -17.92
CA SER A 403 4.42 -26.00 -18.35
C SER A 403 5.55 -25.32 -17.58
N LEU A 404 5.45 -24.00 -17.35
CA LEU A 404 6.40 -23.26 -16.53
C LEU A 404 6.49 -23.83 -15.11
N PHE A 405 5.35 -24.04 -14.45
CA PHE A 405 5.30 -24.57 -13.08
C PHE A 405 5.80 -26.02 -13.01
N MET A 406 5.49 -26.85 -14.01
CA MET A 406 6.02 -28.21 -14.11
C MET A 406 7.54 -28.24 -14.23
N ASN A 407 8.12 -27.37 -15.07
CA ASN A 407 9.58 -27.29 -15.21
C ASN A 407 10.23 -26.90 -13.88
N LEU A 408 9.65 -25.93 -13.17
CA LEU A 408 10.14 -25.51 -11.85
C LEU A 408 10.04 -26.62 -10.79
N LEU A 409 8.99 -27.43 -10.82
CA LEU A 409 8.87 -28.61 -9.94
C LEU A 409 9.91 -29.69 -10.22
N ASN A 410 10.26 -29.89 -11.49
CA ASN A 410 11.31 -30.83 -11.88
C ASN A 410 12.69 -30.35 -11.41
N GLU A 411 12.99 -29.05 -11.51
CA GLU A 411 14.24 -28.49 -10.94
C GLU A 411 14.36 -28.66 -9.42
N CYS A 412 13.25 -28.56 -8.69
CA CYS A 412 13.23 -28.83 -7.25
C CYS A 412 13.51 -30.31 -6.90
N GLY A 413 13.46 -31.21 -7.88
CA GLY A 413 13.69 -32.64 -7.72
C GLY A 413 15.14 -33.10 -7.72
N ASP A 414 15.99 -32.43 -8.49
CA ASP A 414 17.31 -32.95 -8.86
C ASP A 414 18.42 -32.70 -7.82
N SER A 415 18.10 -32.16 -6.64
CA SER A 415 19.11 -31.67 -5.68
C SER A 415 19.61 -32.72 -4.66
N THR A 416 19.99 -33.93 -5.09
CA THR A 416 20.37 -35.02 -4.17
C THR A 416 21.86 -35.24 -3.91
N GLU A 417 22.79 -34.44 -4.45
CA GLU A 417 24.24 -34.74 -4.32
C GLU A 417 25.16 -33.54 -3.95
N GLU A 418 24.94 -32.87 -2.80
CA GLU A 418 25.93 -31.92 -2.27
C GLU A 418 26.51 -32.33 -0.90
N LYS A 419 27.86 -32.29 -0.79
CA LYS A 419 28.67 -32.83 0.32
C LYS A 419 28.74 -31.96 1.59
N ASP A 420 28.02 -30.83 1.66
CA ASP A 420 28.18 -29.84 2.73
C ASP A 420 26.91 -29.68 3.60
N VAL A 421 26.88 -30.39 4.74
CA VAL A 421 25.67 -30.71 5.52
C VAL A 421 24.90 -29.49 6.05
N SER A 422 25.59 -28.37 6.35
CA SER A 422 24.95 -27.18 6.94
C SER A 422 24.32 -26.25 5.90
N ARG A 423 24.99 -26.02 4.75
CA ARG A 423 24.41 -25.28 3.62
C ARG A 423 23.31 -26.09 2.94
N HIS A 424 23.48 -27.41 2.88
CA HIS A 424 22.50 -28.33 2.33
C HIS A 424 21.15 -28.28 3.06
N ARG A 425 21.12 -28.17 4.39
CA ARG A 425 19.84 -28.09 5.14
C ARG A 425 19.00 -26.84 4.81
N VAL A 426 19.64 -25.68 4.72
CA VAL A 426 18.94 -24.42 4.36
C VAL A 426 18.47 -24.46 2.91
N HIS A 427 19.31 -24.97 2.01
CA HIS A 427 18.98 -25.15 0.60
C HIS A 427 17.80 -26.11 0.39
N VAL A 428 17.78 -27.24 1.10
CA VAL A 428 16.68 -28.22 1.07
C VAL A 428 15.38 -27.64 1.62
N SER A 429 15.42 -26.80 2.67
CA SER A 429 14.22 -26.11 3.18
C SER A 429 13.63 -25.15 2.14
N ARG A 430 14.48 -24.35 1.48
CA ARG A 430 14.03 -23.39 0.44
C ARG A 430 13.46 -24.09 -0.79
N LEU A 431 14.07 -25.18 -1.25
CA LEU A 431 13.53 -25.97 -2.35
C LEU A 431 12.18 -26.62 -2.00
N SER A 432 12.00 -27.03 -0.74
CA SER A 432 10.72 -27.53 -0.24
C SER A 432 9.63 -26.44 -0.23
N GLU A 433 9.98 -25.23 0.21
CA GLU A 433 9.05 -24.08 0.20
C GLU A 433 8.68 -23.67 -1.23
N LEU A 434 9.66 -23.57 -2.13
CA LEU A 434 9.43 -23.30 -3.55
C LEU A 434 8.52 -24.37 -4.18
N ARG A 435 8.79 -25.65 -3.92
CA ARG A 435 7.94 -26.77 -4.36
C ARG A 435 6.51 -26.59 -3.84
N THR A 436 6.34 -26.30 -2.55
CA THR A 436 5.03 -26.13 -1.93
C THR A 436 4.23 -24.99 -2.58
N CYS A 437 4.88 -23.85 -2.81
CA CYS A 437 4.24 -22.69 -3.45
C CYS A 437 3.90 -22.96 -4.92
N THR A 438 4.76 -23.69 -5.64
CA THR A 438 4.54 -24.09 -7.03
C THR A 438 3.36 -25.05 -7.16
N ILE A 439 3.28 -26.06 -6.29
CA ILE A 439 2.12 -26.96 -6.21
C ILE A 439 0.85 -26.17 -5.89
N GLN A 440 0.91 -25.19 -4.98
CA GLN A 440 -0.24 -24.35 -4.66
C GLN A 440 -0.69 -23.50 -5.87
N ALA A 441 0.24 -22.91 -6.61
CA ALA A 441 -0.07 -22.16 -7.84
C ALA A 441 -0.72 -23.06 -8.90
N MET A 442 -0.19 -24.27 -9.11
CA MET A 442 -0.77 -25.25 -10.03
C MET A 442 -2.18 -25.69 -9.61
N SER A 443 -2.39 -25.98 -8.32
CA SER A 443 -3.72 -26.33 -7.80
C SER A 443 -4.71 -25.19 -8.02
N ASN A 444 -4.32 -23.95 -7.73
CA ASN A 444 -5.19 -22.78 -7.91
C ASN A 444 -5.48 -22.51 -9.40
N LEU A 445 -4.49 -22.69 -10.29
CA LEU A 445 -4.66 -22.54 -11.73
C LEU A 445 -5.66 -23.55 -12.29
N LEU A 446 -5.51 -24.83 -11.94
CA LEU A 446 -6.35 -25.91 -12.43
C LEU A 446 -7.75 -25.85 -11.83
N SER A 447 -7.89 -25.56 -10.53
CA SER A 447 -9.22 -25.46 -9.90
C SER A 447 -10.06 -24.32 -10.46
N ALA A 448 -9.44 -23.20 -10.84
CA ALA A 448 -10.15 -22.08 -11.45
C ALA A 448 -10.39 -22.23 -12.97
N ASN A 449 -9.77 -23.21 -13.63
CA ASN A 449 -9.77 -23.37 -15.09
C ASN A 449 -9.88 -24.86 -15.50
N VAL A 450 -10.76 -25.62 -14.84
CA VAL A 450 -10.89 -27.08 -15.00
C VAL A 450 -11.16 -27.51 -16.44
N ASP A 451 -11.99 -26.73 -17.14
CA ASP A 451 -12.41 -26.90 -18.54
C ASP A 451 -11.21 -27.01 -19.49
N SER A 452 -10.28 -26.07 -19.38
CA SER A 452 -9.07 -26.03 -20.20
C SER A 452 -7.94 -26.87 -19.60
N GLY A 453 -7.90 -26.98 -18.27
CA GLY A 453 -6.79 -27.57 -17.55
C GLY A 453 -6.71 -29.08 -17.62
N LEU A 454 -7.85 -29.79 -17.50
CA LEU A 454 -7.85 -31.25 -17.55
C LEU A 454 -7.44 -31.79 -18.93
N MET A 455 -7.77 -31.07 -20.01
CA MET A 455 -7.36 -31.43 -21.37
C MET A 455 -5.85 -31.64 -21.47
N HIS A 456 -5.06 -30.76 -20.85
CA HIS A 456 -3.60 -30.81 -20.89
C HIS A 456 -2.97 -31.63 -19.78
N SER A 457 -3.59 -31.63 -18.59
CA SER A 457 -2.94 -32.16 -17.39
C SER A 457 -3.28 -33.63 -17.10
N ILE A 458 -4.38 -34.18 -17.61
CA ILE A 458 -4.82 -35.55 -17.23
C ILE A 458 -3.83 -36.64 -17.63
N SER A 459 -3.13 -36.43 -18.75
CA SER A 459 -2.13 -37.37 -19.26
C SER A 459 -0.93 -37.51 -18.30
N LEU A 460 -0.68 -36.51 -17.45
CA LEU A 460 0.41 -36.54 -16.47
C LEU A 460 0.21 -37.61 -15.37
N GLY A 461 -1.03 -38.02 -15.11
CA GLY A 461 -1.30 -39.15 -14.21
C GLY A 461 -0.68 -40.47 -14.69
N TYR A 462 -0.43 -40.58 -16.00
CA TYR A 462 0.17 -41.73 -16.67
C TYR A 462 1.61 -41.48 -17.15
N HIS A 463 2.24 -40.38 -16.72
CA HIS A 463 3.58 -40.00 -17.17
C HIS A 463 4.65 -41.06 -16.83
N LYS A 464 5.68 -41.22 -17.65
CA LYS A 464 6.71 -42.25 -17.42
C LYS A 464 7.54 -41.98 -16.17
N ASP A 465 7.82 -40.71 -15.89
CA ASP A 465 8.51 -40.27 -14.69
C ASP A 465 7.60 -40.32 -13.46
N LEU A 466 8.05 -41.03 -12.42
CA LEU A 466 7.32 -41.22 -11.16
C LEU A 466 7.18 -39.91 -10.37
N GLN A 467 8.15 -39.01 -10.48
CA GLN A 467 8.13 -37.75 -9.75
C GLN A 467 7.09 -36.78 -10.32
N THR A 468 7.05 -36.65 -11.64
CA THR A 468 5.99 -35.94 -12.37
C THR A 468 4.61 -36.48 -12.01
N ARG A 469 4.45 -37.81 -11.98
CA ARG A 469 3.19 -38.46 -11.56
C ARG A 469 2.83 -38.13 -10.12
N ALA A 470 3.78 -38.23 -9.19
CA ALA A 470 3.55 -37.94 -7.78
C ALA A 470 3.13 -36.48 -7.57
N ALA A 471 3.82 -35.53 -8.21
CA ALA A 471 3.48 -34.11 -8.15
C ALA A 471 2.08 -33.83 -8.72
N PHE A 472 1.73 -34.43 -9.86
CA PHE A 472 0.39 -34.29 -10.42
C PHE A 472 -0.70 -34.90 -9.53
N MET A 473 -0.46 -36.08 -8.95
CA MET A 473 -1.39 -36.69 -7.98
C MET A 473 -1.57 -35.83 -6.73
N GLU A 474 -0.51 -35.16 -6.26
CA GLU A 474 -0.58 -34.20 -5.16
C GLU A 474 -1.44 -32.98 -5.51
N VAL A 475 -1.26 -32.42 -6.71
CA VAL A 475 -2.08 -31.33 -7.25
C VAL A 475 -3.55 -31.75 -7.34
N LEU A 476 -3.85 -32.91 -7.93
CA LEU A 476 -5.22 -33.45 -8.03
C LEU A 476 -5.84 -33.68 -6.65
N THR A 477 -5.07 -34.22 -5.70
CA THR A 477 -5.55 -34.44 -4.33
C THR A 477 -5.96 -33.13 -3.68
N LYS A 478 -5.16 -32.06 -3.83
CA LYS A 478 -5.51 -30.73 -3.32
C LYS A 478 -6.78 -30.17 -3.97
N ILE A 479 -6.94 -30.31 -5.28
CA ILE A 479 -8.13 -29.85 -6.02
C ILE A 479 -9.40 -30.55 -5.50
N LEU A 480 -9.32 -31.87 -5.29
CA LEU A 480 -10.40 -32.68 -4.73
C LEU A 480 -10.72 -32.28 -3.28
N GLN A 481 -9.70 -32.05 -2.44
CA GLN A 481 -9.87 -31.59 -1.05
C GLN A 481 -10.49 -30.20 -0.96
N GLN A 482 -10.23 -29.33 -1.94
CA GLN A 482 -10.85 -28.00 -2.03
C GLN A 482 -12.34 -28.05 -2.39
N GLY A 483 -12.88 -29.22 -2.74
CA GLY A 483 -14.29 -29.38 -3.12
C GLY A 483 -14.58 -28.86 -4.54
N THR A 484 -13.58 -28.88 -5.42
CA THR A 484 -13.77 -28.46 -6.82
C THR A 484 -14.77 -29.40 -7.51
N GLU A 485 -15.93 -28.88 -7.89
CA GLU A 485 -16.97 -29.62 -8.60
C GLU A 485 -16.56 -29.79 -10.07
N PHE A 486 -16.33 -31.04 -10.51
CA PHE A 486 -16.07 -31.36 -11.92
C PHE A 486 -17.34 -31.34 -12.77
N ASP A 487 -18.51 -31.19 -12.14
CA ASP A 487 -19.82 -31.14 -12.81
C ASP A 487 -19.94 -29.97 -13.80
N MET A 488 -19.08 -28.96 -13.67
CA MET A 488 -18.94 -27.83 -14.61
C MET A 488 -18.36 -28.21 -15.99
N LEU A 489 -17.94 -29.47 -16.17
CA LEU A 489 -17.60 -30.03 -17.49
C LEU A 489 -18.84 -30.27 -18.37
N ALA A 490 -20.04 -30.24 -17.77
CA ALA A 490 -21.29 -30.18 -18.51
C ALA A 490 -21.68 -28.72 -18.75
N GLU A 491 -21.48 -28.23 -19.99
CA GLU A 491 -21.83 -26.87 -20.45
C GLU A 491 -23.26 -26.45 -20.08
N THR A 492 -24.17 -27.40 -19.90
CA THR A 492 -25.58 -27.20 -19.55
C THR A 492 -25.80 -26.52 -18.19
N VAL A 493 -24.98 -26.78 -17.17
CA VAL A 493 -25.25 -26.25 -15.81
C VAL A 493 -24.84 -24.78 -15.67
N LEU A 494 -23.76 -24.37 -16.34
CA LEU A 494 -23.31 -22.97 -16.38
C LEU A 494 -24.27 -22.10 -17.19
N ALA A 495 -24.71 -22.61 -18.35
CA ALA A 495 -25.69 -21.93 -19.19
C ALA A 495 -26.98 -21.66 -18.41
N ASP A 496 -27.49 -22.65 -17.67
CA ASP A 496 -28.70 -22.51 -16.85
C ASP A 496 -28.54 -21.43 -15.74
N ARG A 497 -27.37 -21.35 -15.08
CA ARG A 497 -27.11 -20.33 -14.05
C ARG A 497 -26.99 -18.92 -14.64
N TYR A 498 -26.31 -18.77 -15.77
CA TYR A 498 -26.24 -17.48 -16.46
C TYR A 498 -27.61 -17.06 -16.99
N GLU A 499 -28.41 -17.99 -17.51
CA GLU A 499 -29.76 -17.71 -17.97
C GLU A 499 -30.67 -17.27 -16.80
N GLN A 500 -30.57 -17.94 -15.64
CA GLN A 500 -31.26 -17.51 -14.42
C GLN A 500 -30.81 -16.12 -13.94
N LEU A 501 -29.52 -15.81 -14.02
CA LEU A 501 -29.01 -14.48 -13.65
C LEU A 501 -29.51 -13.41 -14.63
N VAL A 502 -29.47 -13.69 -15.93
CA VAL A 502 -30.03 -12.79 -16.96
C VAL A 502 -31.51 -12.59 -16.73
N GLN A 503 -32.29 -13.65 -16.46
CA GLN A 503 -33.71 -13.57 -16.11
C GLN A 503 -33.93 -12.71 -14.85
N LEU A 504 -33.08 -12.84 -13.84
CA LEU A 504 -33.18 -12.06 -12.60
C LEU A 504 -32.91 -10.56 -12.85
N VAL A 505 -31.83 -10.23 -13.56
CA VAL A 505 -31.43 -8.85 -13.86
C VAL A 505 -32.41 -8.17 -14.83
N THR A 506 -32.97 -8.93 -15.77
CA THR A 506 -33.99 -8.47 -16.73
C THR A 506 -35.43 -8.64 -16.21
N MET A 507 -35.60 -9.06 -14.96
CA MET A 507 -36.93 -9.23 -14.37
C MET A 507 -37.67 -7.89 -14.36
N ILE A 508 -38.85 -7.87 -14.98
CA ILE A 508 -39.72 -6.70 -15.05
C ILE A 508 -40.69 -6.76 -13.88
N GLY A 509 -40.63 -5.77 -12.97
CA GLY A 509 -41.57 -5.65 -11.85
C GLY A 509 -42.96 -5.19 -12.31
N ASP A 510 -43.93 -5.23 -11.39
CA ASP A 510 -45.36 -4.95 -11.65
C ASP A 510 -45.64 -3.57 -12.30
N LYS A 511 -44.68 -2.64 -12.20
CA LYS A 511 -44.76 -1.28 -12.78
C LYS A 511 -44.06 -1.13 -14.13
N GLY A 512 -43.54 -2.21 -14.72
CA GLY A 512 -42.73 -2.15 -15.95
C GLY A 512 -41.27 -1.72 -15.71
N GLU A 513 -40.84 -1.66 -14.45
CA GLU A 513 -39.49 -1.26 -14.05
C GLU A 513 -38.56 -2.48 -13.99
N LEU A 514 -37.25 -2.27 -14.20
CA LEU A 514 -36.21 -3.28 -13.97
C LEU A 514 -35.63 -3.07 -12.57
N PRO A 515 -36.11 -3.76 -11.52
CA PRO A 515 -35.86 -3.36 -10.13
C PRO A 515 -34.37 -3.46 -9.78
N ILE A 516 -33.67 -4.47 -10.29
CA ILE A 516 -32.25 -4.69 -10.04
C ILE A 516 -31.41 -3.64 -10.77
N ALA A 517 -31.69 -3.38 -12.04
CA ALA A 517 -30.99 -2.34 -12.80
C ALA A 517 -31.19 -0.95 -12.17
N MET A 518 -32.39 -0.64 -11.70
CA MET A 518 -32.68 0.62 -11.01
C MET A 518 -32.01 0.71 -9.64
N ALA A 519 -31.97 -0.39 -8.87
CA ALA A 519 -31.26 -0.44 -7.60
C ALA A 519 -29.75 -0.20 -7.82
N LEU A 520 -29.14 -0.86 -8.81
CA LEU A 520 -27.74 -0.64 -9.18
C LEU A 520 -27.49 0.82 -9.58
N ALA A 521 -28.33 1.39 -10.46
CA ALA A 521 -28.22 2.80 -10.86
C ALA A 521 -28.40 3.80 -9.70
N SER A 522 -29.14 3.42 -8.64
CA SER A 522 -29.36 4.28 -7.47
C SER A 522 -28.20 4.29 -6.46
N VAL A 523 -27.35 3.26 -6.51
CA VAL A 523 -26.22 3.07 -5.56
C VAL A 523 -24.88 3.44 -6.20
N VAL A 524 -24.78 3.37 -7.52
CA VAL A 524 -23.57 3.73 -8.27
C VAL A 524 -23.41 5.26 -8.34
N MET A 525 -22.24 5.78 -7.95
CA MET A 525 -21.96 7.22 -8.00
C MET A 525 -21.87 7.70 -9.45
N SER A 526 -22.34 8.91 -9.78
CA SER A 526 -22.38 9.43 -11.16
C SER A 526 -21.14 9.19 -12.05
N PRO A 527 -19.88 9.30 -11.58
CA PRO A 527 -18.71 9.00 -12.44
C PRO A 527 -18.48 7.51 -12.74
N GLN A 528 -19.22 6.61 -12.11
CA GLN A 528 -19.15 5.15 -12.27
C GLN A 528 -20.33 4.58 -13.08
N MET A 529 -21.29 5.43 -13.48
CA MET A 529 -22.48 5.02 -14.25
C MET A 529 -22.12 4.49 -15.64
N ASP A 530 -21.10 5.05 -16.29
CA ASP A 530 -20.62 4.60 -17.60
C ASP A 530 -19.95 3.21 -17.54
N GLU A 531 -19.51 2.76 -16.35
CA GLU A 531 -18.93 1.42 -16.16
C GLU A 531 -19.99 0.34 -15.85
N LEU A 532 -21.23 0.74 -15.55
CA LEU A 532 -22.37 -0.17 -15.31
C LEU A 532 -23.06 -0.63 -16.61
N ALA A 533 -22.93 0.16 -17.68
CA ALA A 533 -23.49 -0.09 -19.01
C ALA A 533 -22.55 -0.99 -19.83
#